data_AF-A0A6A3NPX9-F1
#
_entry.id   AF-A0A6A3NPX9-F1
#
_cell.length_a   1.000
_cell.length_b   1.000
_cell.length_c   1.000
_cell.angle_alpha   90.00
_cell.angle_beta   90.00
_cell.angle_gamma   90.00
#
_symmetry.space_group_name_H-M   'P 1'
#
loop_
_entity.id
_entity.type
_entity.pdbx_description
1 polymer ?
#
loop_
_entity_poly.entity_id
_entity_poly.type
_entity_poly.pdbx_seq_one_letter_code
_entity_poly.pdbx_strand_id
1 'polypeptide(L)'
;MASEEDSDVLLLLADAFVRQGEALHEARRDVFHLLVEEAWKAAMRSRHYLTAQCLDVPCDSAGMVLYRYGSDINFLNATSLTKYVALLLCCLKNVY
;
A
#
# COMPACT_ATOMS: atom_id res chain seq x y z
N MET A 1 -40.25 -50.18 8.26
CA MET A 1 -39.69 -49.85 6.93
C MET A 1 -40.00 -48.41 6.55
N ALA A 2 -41.26 -47.96 6.48
CA ALA A 2 -41.58 -46.56 6.13
C ALA A 2 -40.97 -45.47 7.04
N SER A 3 -40.80 -45.71 8.35
CA SER A 3 -40.24 -44.69 9.27
C SER A 3 -38.71 -44.55 9.21
N GLU A 4 -38.02 -45.55 8.66
CA GLU A 4 -36.56 -45.61 8.60
C GLU A 4 -36.07 -44.86 7.35
N GLU A 5 -36.79 -45.03 6.24
CA GLU A 5 -36.60 -44.28 5.01
C GLU A 5 -36.88 -42.77 5.21
N ASP A 6 -37.93 -42.40 5.94
CA ASP A 6 -38.22 -41.00 6.28
C ASP A 6 -37.12 -40.37 7.15
N SER A 7 -36.51 -41.16 8.05
CA SER A 7 -35.39 -40.73 8.89
C SER A 7 -34.12 -40.50 8.06
N ASP A 8 -33.83 -41.37 7.10
CA ASP A 8 -32.69 -41.22 6.19
C ASP A 8 -32.84 -40.02 5.26
N VAL A 9 -34.05 -39.78 4.74
CA VAL A 9 -34.34 -38.58 3.93
C VAL A 9 -34.15 -37.31 4.76
N LEU A 10 -34.60 -37.29 6.01
CA LEU A 10 -34.42 -36.14 6.90
C LEU A 10 -32.93 -35.87 7.18
N LEU A 11 -32.14 -36.93 7.36
CA LEU A 11 -30.69 -36.81 7.58
C LEU A 11 -29.97 -36.24 6.35
N LEU A 12 -30.33 -36.69 5.15
CA LEU A 12 -29.79 -36.16 3.89
C LEU A 12 -30.11 -34.68 3.70
N LEU A 13 -31.34 -34.27 4.04
CA LEU A 13 -31.73 -32.86 3.99
C LEU A 13 -30.93 -32.03 5.01
N ALA A 14 -30.76 -32.54 6.23
CA ALA A 14 -29.97 -31.86 7.26
C ALA A 14 -28.51 -31.67 6.82
N ASP A 15 -27.88 -32.70 6.25
CA ASP A 15 -26.52 -32.61 5.69
C ASP A 15 -26.46 -31.57 4.56
N ALA A 16 -27.42 -31.60 3.62
CA ALA A 16 -27.49 -30.64 2.53
C ALA A 16 -27.61 -29.20 3.04
N PHE A 17 -28.42 -28.96 4.08
CA PHE A 17 -28.56 -27.64 4.70
C PHE A 17 -27.28 -27.16 5.37
N VAL A 18 -26.58 -28.04 6.10
CA VAL A 18 -25.29 -27.71 6.74
C VAL A 18 -24.27 -27.33 5.67
N ARG A 19 -24.12 -28.16 4.63
CA ARG A 19 -23.18 -27.93 3.52
C ARG A 19 -23.50 -26.64 2.76
N GLN A 20 -24.78 -26.35 2.54
CA GLN A 20 -25.20 -25.09 1.95
C GLN A 20 -24.81 -23.89 2.83
N GLY A 21 -24.99 -24.01 4.15
CA GLY A 21 -24.61 -22.98 5.11
C GLY A 21 -23.11 -22.71 5.12
N GLU A 22 -22.30 -23.76 5.09
CA GLU A 22 -20.83 -23.67 5.02
C GLU A 22 -20.37 -23.00 3.73
N ALA A 23 -20.89 -23.44 2.57
CA ALA A 23 -20.58 -22.83 1.28
C ALA A 23 -20.98 -21.35 1.20
N LEU A 24 -22.13 -20.99 1.77
CA LEU A 24 -22.57 -19.59 1.86
C LEU A 24 -21.66 -18.76 2.78
N HIS A 25 -21.24 -19.34 3.90
CA HIS A 25 -20.33 -18.66 4.83
C HIS A 25 -18.97 -18.40 4.18
N GLU A 26 -18.44 -19.38 3.46
CA GLU A 26 -17.22 -19.25 2.67
C GLU A 26 -17.33 -18.16 1.60
N ALA A 27 -18.36 -18.20 0.77
CA ALA A 27 -18.59 -17.17 -0.25
C ALA A 27 -18.71 -15.77 0.36
N ARG A 28 -19.39 -15.62 1.50
CA ARG A 28 -19.50 -14.34 2.22
C ARG A 28 -18.14 -13.84 2.72
N ARG A 29 -17.31 -14.74 3.24
CA ARG A 29 -15.95 -14.42 3.71
C ARG A 29 -15.08 -13.94 2.55
N ASP A 30 -15.13 -14.61 1.41
CA ASP A 30 -14.36 -14.24 0.22
C ASP A 30 -14.79 -12.88 -0.33
N VAL A 31 -16.11 -12.63 -0.44
CA VAL A 31 -16.65 -11.33 -0.83
C VAL A 31 -16.20 -10.24 0.14
N PHE A 32 -16.23 -10.51 1.45
CA PHE A 32 -15.77 -9.54 2.44
C PHE A 32 -14.29 -9.20 2.27
N HIS A 33 -13.42 -10.19 2.05
CA HIS A 33 -12.01 -9.94 1.77
C HIS A 33 -11.79 -9.07 0.53
N LEU A 34 -12.51 -9.35 -0.56
CA LEU A 34 -12.45 -8.54 -1.79
C LEU A 34 -12.89 -7.10 -1.54
N LEU A 35 -13.97 -6.89 -0.78
CA LEU A 35 -14.46 -5.56 -0.43
C LEU A 35 -13.44 -4.77 0.40
N VAL A 36 -12.81 -5.42 1.38
CA VAL A 36 -11.76 -4.81 2.21
C VAL A 36 -10.55 -4.43 1.36
N GLU A 37 -10.12 -5.32 0.47
CA GLU A 37 -8.98 -5.06 -0.41
C GLU A 37 -9.24 -3.88 -1.35
N GLU A 38 -10.43 -3.80 -1.95
CA GLU A 38 -10.79 -2.68 -2.83
C GLU A 38 -10.93 -1.35 -2.07
N ALA A 39 -11.51 -1.38 -0.87
CA ALA A 39 -11.57 -0.19 0.00
C ALA A 39 -10.17 0.29 0.38
N TRP A 40 -9.25 -0.63 0.70
CA TRP A 40 -7.86 -0.33 0.97
C TRP A 40 -7.14 0.29 -0.23
N LYS A 41 -7.29 -0.30 -1.42
CA LYS A 41 -6.71 0.24 -2.65
C LYS A 41 -7.23 1.65 -2.95
N ALA A 42 -8.54 1.88 -2.77
CA ALA A 42 -9.12 3.21 -2.94
C ALA A 42 -8.51 4.22 -1.96
N ALA A 43 -8.42 3.88 -0.67
CA ALA A 43 -7.79 4.74 0.34
C ALA A 43 -6.33 5.05 0.02
N MET A 44 -5.56 4.05 -0.44
CA MET A 44 -4.17 4.23 -0.84
C MET A 44 -4.02 5.16 -2.05
N ARG A 45 -4.86 5.02 -3.08
CA ARG A 45 -4.89 5.93 -4.23
C ARG A 45 -5.24 7.36 -3.78
N SER A 46 -6.28 7.53 -2.97
CA SER A 46 -6.68 8.85 -2.45
C SER A 46 -5.56 9.51 -1.65
N ARG A 47 -4.90 8.76 -0.75
CA ARG A 47 -3.75 9.26 -0.01
C ARG A 47 -2.60 9.66 -0.94
N HIS A 48 -2.29 8.84 -1.94
CA HIS A 48 -1.24 9.16 -2.91
C HIS A 48 -1.55 10.46 -3.65
N TYR A 49 -2.77 10.61 -4.18
CA TYR A 49 -3.17 11.83 -4.88
C TYR A 49 -3.11 13.06 -3.99
N LEU A 50 -3.65 12.99 -2.77
CA LEU A 50 -3.59 14.10 -1.82
C LEU A 50 -2.13 14.45 -1.46
N THR A 51 -1.28 13.44 -1.24
CA THR A 51 0.14 13.67 -0.94
C THR A 51 0.81 14.36 -2.12
N ALA A 52 0.60 13.88 -3.35
CA ALA A 52 1.17 14.47 -4.56
C ALA A 52 0.64 15.89 -4.82
N GLN A 53 -0.63 16.17 -4.54
CA GLN A 53 -1.22 17.51 -4.66
C GLN A 53 -0.67 18.50 -3.62
N CYS A 54 -0.28 18.01 -2.44
CA CYS A 54 0.36 18.82 -1.41
C CYS A 54 1.88 18.99 -1.63
N LEU A 55 2.48 18.33 -2.62
CA LEU A 55 3.84 18.63 -3.02
C LEU A 55 3.81 19.92 -3.85
N ASP A 56 4.68 20.87 -3.50
CA ASP A 56 4.93 22.02 -4.36
C ASP A 56 5.33 21.54 -5.76
N VAL A 57 5.07 22.37 -6.79
CA VAL A 57 5.60 22.13 -8.14
C VAL A 57 7.06 21.71 -7.99
N PRO A 58 7.49 20.57 -8.58
CA PRO A 58 8.87 20.13 -8.45
C PRO A 58 9.76 21.31 -8.78
N CYS A 59 10.37 21.85 -7.74
CA CYS A 59 11.24 23.01 -7.87
C CYS A 59 12.33 22.57 -8.84
N ASP A 60 12.66 23.42 -9.82
CA ASP A 60 13.89 23.31 -10.61
C ASP A 60 15.10 23.59 -9.70
N SER A 61 15.14 22.87 -8.58
CA SER A 61 16.24 22.82 -7.67
C SER A 61 17.44 22.37 -8.45
N ALA A 62 18.61 22.88 -8.07
CA ALA A 62 19.86 22.43 -8.63
C ALA A 62 19.97 20.89 -8.60
N GLY A 63 19.39 20.23 -7.58
CA GLY A 63 19.30 18.77 -7.50
C GLY A 63 18.46 18.13 -8.61
N MET A 64 17.28 18.65 -8.92
CA MET A 64 16.44 18.13 -10.00
C MET A 64 17.03 18.38 -11.40
N VAL A 65 17.64 19.54 -11.63
CA VAL A 65 18.33 19.85 -12.89
C VAL A 65 19.53 18.91 -13.09
N LEU A 66 20.31 18.68 -12.03
CA LEU A 66 21.43 17.73 -12.05
C LEU A 66 20.97 16.29 -12.26
N TYR A 67 19.86 15.89 -11.65
CA TYR A 67 19.30 14.55 -11.85
C TYR A 67 18.83 14.34 -13.30
N ARG A 68 18.25 15.38 -13.92
CA ARG A 68 17.64 15.28 -15.25
C ARG A 68 18.63 15.47 -16.41
N TYR A 69 19.66 16.30 -16.21
CA TYR A 69 20.59 16.71 -17.27
C TYR A 69 22.07 16.55 -16.90
N GLY A 70 22.38 16.20 -15.65
CA GLY A 70 23.75 16.06 -15.18
C GLY A 70 24.35 14.69 -15.46
N SER A 71 25.67 14.61 -15.38
CA SER A 71 26.43 13.37 -15.33
C SER A 71 26.73 12.97 -13.88
N ASP A 72 27.15 11.73 -13.67
CA ASP A 72 27.55 11.23 -12.35
C ASP A 72 28.62 12.11 -11.67
N ILE A 73 29.54 12.68 -12.46
CA ILE A 73 30.57 13.61 -11.97
C ILE A 73 29.91 14.89 -11.42
N ASN A 74 28.87 15.41 -12.08
CA ASN A 74 28.17 16.60 -11.59
C ASN A 74 27.45 16.32 -10.26
N PHE A 75 26.88 15.12 -10.10
CA PHE A 75 26.24 14.72 -8.85
C PHE A 75 27.24 14.54 -7.71
N LEU A 76 28.39 13.89 -7.98
CA LEU A 76 29.47 13.73 -7.02
C LEU A 76 30.03 15.09 -6.58
N ASN A 77 30.21 16.03 -7.50
CA ASN A 77 30.71 17.36 -7.18
C ASN A 77 29.69 18.18 -6.38
N ALA A 78 28.41 18.17 -6.77
CA ALA A 78 27.36 18.89 -6.05
C ALA A 78 27.17 18.35 -4.63
N THR A 79 27.11 17.03 -4.46
CA THR A 79 26.98 16.40 -3.14
C THR A 79 28.24 16.58 -2.29
N SER A 80 29.44 16.49 -2.86
CA SER A 80 30.70 16.71 -2.14
C SER A 80 30.86 18.17 -1.69
N LEU A 81 30.51 19.12 -2.55
CA LEU A 81 30.53 20.55 -2.22
C LEU A 81 29.52 20.87 -1.11
N THR A 82 28.31 20.31 -1.20
CA THR A 82 27.29 20.51 -0.16
C THR A 82 27.75 19.92 1.19
N LYS A 83 28.39 18.73 1.18
CA LYS A 83 28.98 18.13 2.38
C LYS A 83 30.10 18.98 2.97
N TYR A 84 30.99 19.52 2.14
CA TYR A 84 32.09 20.38 2.59
C TYR A 84 31.57 21.70 3.18
N VAL A 85 30.60 22.35 2.52
CA VAL A 85 29.97 23.58 3.02
C VAL A 85 29.21 23.33 4.32
N ALA A 86 28.48 22.23 4.44
CA ALA A 86 27.79 21.86 5.68
C ALA A 86 28.77 21.60 6.85
N LEU A 87 29.88 20.91 6.57
CA LEU A 87 30.95 20.70 7.55
C LEU A 87 31.60 22.02 7.97
N LEU A 88 31.93 22.90 7.03
CA LEU A 88 32.48 24.23 7.32
C LEU A 88 31.54 25.07 8.17
N LEU A 89 30.24 25.10 7.84
CA LEU A 89 29.23 25.83 8.62
C LEU A 89 29.08 25.24 10.03
N CYS A 90 29.14 23.91 10.17
CA CYS A 90 29.13 23.24 11.47
C CYS A 90 30.37 23.62 12.29
N CYS A 91 31.57 23.55 11.69
CA CYS A 91 32.81 23.91 12.35
C CYS A 91 32.84 25.40 12.72
N LEU A 92 32.40 26.30 11.85
CA LEU A 92 32.31 27.74 12.13
C LEU A 92 31.32 28.05 13.26
N LYS A 93 30.17 27.35 13.31
CA LYS A 93 29.21 27.45 14.43
C LYS A 93 29.70 26.86 15.76
N ASN A 94 30.73 26.01 15.73
CA ASN A 94 31.36 25.47 16.94
C ASN A 94 32.62 26.28 17.34
N VAL A 95 33.01 27.29 16.56
CA VAL A 95 34.18 28.15 16.81
C VAL A 95 33.76 29.55 17.29
N TYR A 96 32.50 29.95 17.11
CA TYR A 96 31.89 31.18 17.66
C TYR A 96 30.89 30.88 18.75
#